data_AF-A0A3Q3L8R1-F1
#
_entry.id   AF-A0A3Q3L8R1-F1
#
_cell.length_a   1.000
_cell.length_b   1.000
_cell.length_c   1.000
_cell.angle_alpha   90.00
_cell.angle_beta   90.00
_cell.angle_gamma   90.00
#
_symmetry.space_group_name_H-M   'P 1'
#
loop_
_entity.id
_entity.type
_entity.pdbx_description
1 polymer ?
#
loop_
_entity_poly.entity_id
_entity_poly.type
_entity_poly.pdbx_seq_one_letter_code
_entity_poly.pdbx_strand_id
1 'polypeptide(L)'
;MRVSRGSDNKNVVIFLICQSSEHTIETGGEDALVGNVNKLMVSPPGYSGAPRKGHLVFDACFESGNLGRVDYISEFEFDLFIRPDTCNPRFRVWFNFTVENVRETQRVIFNVVNFSKTKSLYRDGMSPVVKSTSRPKWQRLPAKNVYYYRCPDHRRNYVMSFAFCFDREDDVYQFAYCYPYTYSRLQHYLASLERRNLPYLQREQLGLSVCVCVCVCVCVCVRVCVCVCGFRLVT
;
A
#
# COMPACT_ATOMS: atom_id res chain seq x y z
N MET A 1 20.42 10.47 6.92
CA MET A 1 20.95 11.67 6.21
C MET A 1 20.14 12.88 6.64
N ARG A 2 20.78 13.92 7.19
CA ARG A 2 20.11 15.17 7.63
C ARG A 2 19.58 15.91 6.40
N VAL A 3 18.29 16.21 6.39
CA VAL A 3 17.66 17.10 5.39
C VAL A 3 17.57 18.49 6.01
N SER A 4 18.27 19.45 5.41
CA SER A 4 18.18 20.87 5.75
C SER A 4 16.79 21.41 5.39
N ARG A 5 16.22 22.17 6.34
CA ARG A 5 14.89 22.80 6.22
C ARG A 5 14.96 23.97 5.24
N GLY A 6 14.32 23.83 4.08
CA GLY A 6 13.87 24.93 3.24
C GLY A 6 12.43 25.28 3.58
N SER A 7 12.18 26.57 3.82
CA SER A 7 10.87 27.15 4.14
C SER A 7 9.93 27.06 2.95
N ASP A 8 9.12 26.00 2.89
CA ASP A 8 7.74 26.07 2.38
C ASP A 8 7.00 24.78 2.76
N ASN A 9 5.96 24.96 3.56
CA ASN A 9 5.26 23.90 4.28
C ASN A 9 4.33 23.11 3.34
N LYS A 10 4.91 22.24 2.50
CA LYS A 10 4.19 21.11 1.90
C LYS A 10 4.81 19.84 2.46
N ASN A 11 4.13 19.24 3.43
CA ASN A 11 4.49 17.92 3.95
C ASN A 11 4.32 16.88 2.84
N VAL A 12 5.34 16.71 1.99
CA VAL A 12 5.40 15.61 1.03
C VAL A 12 5.91 14.40 1.80
N VAL A 13 4.99 13.56 2.27
CA VAL A 13 5.33 12.26 2.85
C VAL A 13 5.59 11.29 1.68
N ILE A 14 6.85 11.14 1.30
CA ILE A 14 7.27 10.10 0.34
C ILE A 14 7.36 8.79 1.12
N PHE A 15 6.38 7.90 0.94
CA PHE A 15 6.48 6.53 1.43
C PHE A 15 7.40 5.74 0.50
N LEU A 16 8.59 5.39 0.99
CA LEU A 16 9.48 4.44 0.35
C LEU A 16 9.12 3.05 0.84
N ILE A 17 8.50 2.24 -0.02
CA ILE A 17 8.13 0.85 0.30
C ILE A 17 9.21 -0.05 -0.30
N CYS A 18 10.10 -0.61 0.51
CA CYS A 18 11.06 -1.61 0.06
C CYS A 18 10.43 -3.02 0.15
N GLN A 19 10.27 -3.69 -0.99
CA GLN A 19 9.98 -5.13 -0.98
C GLN A 19 11.31 -5.86 -0.80
N SER A 20 11.46 -6.57 0.31
CA SER A 20 12.54 -7.54 0.50
C SER A 20 12.14 -8.85 -0.20
N SER A 21 12.91 -9.28 -1.19
CA SER A 21 12.99 -10.70 -1.55
C SER A 21 13.70 -11.44 -0.42
N GLU A 22 13.22 -12.66 -0.13
CA GLU A 22 13.58 -13.46 1.04
C GLU A 22 15.08 -13.77 1.16
N HIS A 23 15.59 -13.72 2.39
CA HIS A 23 16.55 -14.67 2.93
C HIS A 23 16.38 -14.75 4.45
N THR A 24 16.19 -15.96 4.95
CA THR A 24 15.84 -16.36 6.32
C THR A 24 17.00 -16.25 7.31
N ILE A 25 16.70 -15.83 8.55
CA ILE A 25 17.25 -16.42 9.79
C ILE A 25 16.11 -16.44 10.83
N GLU A 26 15.75 -17.65 11.27
CA GLU A 26 14.76 -17.90 12.31
C GLU A 26 15.28 -17.51 13.71
N THR A 27 14.45 -16.85 14.51
CA THR A 27 14.33 -17.10 15.96
C THR A 27 12.87 -16.88 16.36
N GLY A 28 12.32 -17.83 17.13
CA GLY A 28 10.89 -18.06 17.27
C GLY A 28 10.07 -16.97 17.98
N GLY A 29 8.84 -16.86 17.48
CA GLY A 29 7.71 -16.14 18.07
C GLY A 29 6.52 -16.29 17.11
N GLU A 30 5.43 -16.90 17.57
CA GLU A 30 4.16 -16.98 16.82
C GLU A 30 3.75 -15.56 16.38
N ASP A 31 3.40 -15.37 15.09
CA ASP A 31 3.16 -14.10 14.36
C ASP A 31 4.31 -13.48 13.53
N ALA A 32 5.24 -14.28 12.99
CA ALA A 32 6.06 -13.81 11.86
C ALA A 32 5.20 -13.74 10.58
N LEU A 33 4.75 -12.55 10.18
CA LEU A 33 4.10 -12.31 8.88
C LEU A 33 5.13 -12.51 7.75
N VAL A 34 5.21 -13.73 7.22
CA VAL A 34 6.10 -14.11 6.11
C VAL A 34 5.50 -13.60 4.79
N GLY A 35 6.18 -12.68 4.11
CA GLY A 35 5.77 -12.19 2.79
C GLY A 35 4.51 -11.30 2.73
N ASN A 36 4.19 -10.86 1.52
CA ASN A 36 2.88 -10.30 1.18
C ASN A 36 1.92 -11.46 0.87
N VAL A 37 0.62 -11.26 1.11
CA VAL A 37 -0.39 -12.18 0.62
C VAL A 37 -0.33 -12.25 -0.91
N ASN A 38 -0.42 -13.47 -1.45
CA ASN A 38 -0.37 -13.75 -2.88
C ASN A 38 -1.56 -14.64 -3.24
N LYS A 39 -2.56 -14.04 -3.91
CA LYS A 39 -3.79 -14.73 -4.33
C LYS A 39 -4.42 -15.58 -3.21
N LEU A 40 -4.44 -15.04 -1.99
CA LEU A 40 -5.00 -15.68 -0.81
C LEU A 40 -6.52 -15.65 -0.88
N MET A 41 -7.13 -16.80 -1.14
CA MET A 41 -8.57 -16.97 -1.01
C MET A 41 -8.95 -17.14 0.46
N VAL A 42 -9.92 -16.34 0.91
CA VAL A 42 -10.43 -16.41 2.27
C VAL A 42 -11.84 -17.01 2.23
N SER A 43 -12.01 -18.17 2.86
CA SER A 43 -13.28 -18.88 2.97
C SER A 43 -13.69 -19.05 4.44
N PRO A 44 -14.99 -19.23 4.72
CA PRO A 44 -15.46 -19.48 6.08
C PRO A 44 -14.79 -20.73 6.69
N PRO A 45 -14.46 -20.73 7.99
CA PRO A 45 -13.91 -21.90 8.67
C PRO A 45 -14.81 -23.13 8.49
N GLY A 46 -14.23 -24.25 8.05
CA GLY A 46 -14.95 -25.50 7.81
C GLY A 46 -15.65 -25.60 6.44
N TYR A 47 -15.55 -24.60 5.57
CA TYR A 47 -16.02 -24.71 4.20
C TYR A 47 -15.08 -25.57 3.35
N SER A 48 -15.57 -26.71 2.84
CA SER A 48 -14.83 -27.66 2.00
C SER A 48 -15.32 -27.73 0.55
N GLY A 49 -16.28 -26.88 0.17
CA GLY A 49 -16.83 -26.84 -1.18
C GLY A 49 -15.90 -26.15 -2.19
N ALA A 50 -16.29 -26.18 -3.47
CA ALA A 50 -15.60 -25.40 -4.50
C ALA A 50 -15.67 -23.89 -4.20
N PRO A 51 -14.66 -23.09 -4.59
CA PRO A 51 -14.73 -21.63 -4.52
C PRO A 51 -15.99 -21.08 -5.15
N ARG A 52 -16.70 -20.21 -4.44
CA ARG A 52 -17.89 -19.52 -4.95
C ARG A 52 -17.59 -18.03 -5.12
N LYS A 53 -18.36 -17.37 -5.96
CA LYS A 53 -18.37 -15.90 -6.04
C LYS A 53 -18.72 -15.32 -4.66
N GLY A 54 -17.92 -14.34 -4.23
CA GLY A 54 -17.99 -13.75 -2.90
C GLY A 54 -16.98 -14.30 -1.90
N HIS A 55 -16.28 -15.40 -2.21
CA HIS A 55 -15.09 -15.80 -1.47
C HIS A 55 -13.91 -14.93 -1.91
N LEU A 56 -13.71 -13.85 -1.17
CA LEU A 56 -12.73 -12.82 -1.55
C LEU A 56 -11.33 -13.40 -1.68
N VAL A 57 -10.65 -13.02 -2.75
CA VAL A 57 -9.25 -13.37 -3.01
C VAL A 57 -8.41 -12.11 -2.87
N PHE A 58 -7.49 -12.12 -1.93
CA PHE A 58 -6.61 -11.00 -1.60
C PHE A 58 -5.23 -11.18 -2.21
N ASP A 59 -4.71 -10.14 -2.84
CA ASP A 59 -3.36 -10.15 -3.39
C ASP A 59 -2.66 -8.82 -3.12
N ALA A 60 -1.40 -8.89 -2.69
CA ALA A 60 -0.50 -7.76 -2.50
C ALA A 60 0.90 -8.06 -3.07
N CYS A 61 1.06 -9.12 -3.86
CA CYS A 61 2.31 -9.53 -4.47
C CYS A 61 2.59 -8.77 -5.77
N PHE A 62 2.59 -7.44 -5.68
CA PHE A 62 2.84 -6.55 -6.82
C PHE A 62 3.60 -5.30 -6.37
N GLU A 63 4.10 -4.50 -7.33
CA GLU A 63 4.87 -3.29 -7.04
C GLU A 63 4.12 -2.34 -6.10
N SER A 64 4.76 -1.93 -4.99
CA SER A 64 4.17 -1.11 -3.90
C SER A 64 3.05 -1.78 -3.10
N GLY A 65 2.79 -3.08 -3.29
CA GLY A 65 1.84 -3.87 -2.53
C GLY A 65 2.31 -4.08 -1.08
N ASN A 66 1.37 -3.99 -0.14
CA ASN A 66 1.58 -4.30 1.27
C ASN A 66 0.30 -4.81 1.93
N LEU A 67 0.29 -6.10 2.27
CA LEU A 67 -0.69 -6.76 3.13
C LEU A 67 -0.08 -8.11 3.54
N GLY A 68 0.08 -8.36 4.84
CA GLY A 68 0.80 -9.54 5.33
C GLY A 68 -0.10 -10.73 5.65
N ARG A 69 -1.30 -10.48 6.16
CA ARG A 69 -2.27 -11.52 6.54
C ARG A 69 -3.69 -10.96 6.52
N VAL A 70 -4.64 -11.85 6.25
CA VAL A 70 -6.07 -11.58 6.28
C VAL A 70 -6.75 -12.67 7.10
N ASP A 71 -7.51 -12.27 8.10
CA ASP A 71 -8.33 -13.17 8.91
C ASP A 71 -9.80 -12.99 8.55
N TYR A 72 -10.49 -14.11 8.37
CA TYR A 72 -11.94 -14.15 8.22
C TYR A 72 -12.60 -14.03 9.60
N ILE A 73 -13.38 -12.97 9.80
CA ILE A 73 -14.14 -12.78 11.05
C ILE A 73 -15.59 -13.22 10.84
N SER A 74 -16.23 -12.71 9.79
CA SER A 74 -17.58 -13.08 9.40
C SER A 74 -17.78 -12.94 7.89
N GLU A 75 -18.98 -13.24 7.38
CA GLU A 75 -19.30 -13.10 5.95
C GLU A 75 -19.04 -11.68 5.41
N PHE A 76 -19.12 -10.68 6.30
CA PHE A 76 -19.02 -9.27 5.95
C PHE A 76 -17.83 -8.57 6.60
N GLU A 77 -16.96 -9.28 7.32
CA GLU A 77 -15.90 -8.66 8.12
C GLU A 77 -14.58 -9.41 8.03
N PHE A 78 -13.52 -8.65 7.77
CA PHE A 78 -12.17 -9.16 7.57
C PHE A 78 -11.16 -8.31 8.33
N ASP A 79 -10.30 -8.98 9.10
CA ASP A 79 -9.20 -8.35 9.80
C ASP A 79 -7.94 -8.40 8.93
N LEU A 80 -7.38 -7.22 8.68
CA LEU A 80 -6.21 -7.01 7.82
C LEU A 80 -4.99 -6.65 8.67
N PHE A 81 -3.91 -7.41 8.46
CA PHE A 81 -2.64 -7.20 9.12
C PHE A 81 -1.61 -6.66 8.13
N ILE A 82 -1.20 -5.41 8.35
CA ILE A 82 -0.19 -4.73 7.55
C ILE A 82 1.22 -5.19 7.98
N ARG A 83 2.11 -5.40 7.02
CA ARG A 83 3.52 -5.68 7.33
C ARG A 83 4.22 -4.42 7.84
N PRO A 84 5.17 -4.54 8.77
CA PRO A 84 6.01 -3.41 9.14
C PRO A 84 6.84 -2.89 7.97
N ASP A 85 7.26 -1.63 8.07
CA ASP A 85 8.23 -1.06 7.14
C ASP A 85 9.57 -1.83 7.20
N THR A 86 10.21 -2.02 6.05
CA THR A 86 11.40 -2.88 5.84
C THR A 86 12.58 -2.51 6.73
N CYS A 87 12.73 -1.23 7.06
CA CYS A 87 13.78 -0.72 7.93
C CYS A 87 13.24 -0.23 9.28
N ASN A 88 11.95 -0.44 9.56
CA ASN A 88 11.34 -0.02 10.82
C ASN A 88 10.24 -0.98 11.28
N PRO A 89 10.57 -1.99 12.11
CA PRO A 89 9.62 -2.99 12.58
C PRO A 89 8.49 -2.43 13.44
N ARG A 90 8.59 -1.16 13.89
CA ARG A 90 7.59 -0.52 14.75
C ARG A 90 6.46 0.13 13.97
N PHE A 91 6.69 0.58 12.74
CA PHE A 91 5.69 1.34 11.98
C PHE A 91 4.99 0.47 10.93
N ARG A 92 3.65 0.54 10.97
CA ARG A 92 2.70 -0.04 10.02
C ARG A 92 1.71 1.05 9.64
N VAL A 93 1.83 1.57 8.43
CA VAL A 93 1.02 2.71 7.95
C VAL A 93 0.54 2.48 6.52
N TRP A 94 1.41 1.96 5.67
CA TRP A 94 1.08 1.76 4.27
C TRP A 94 0.36 0.43 4.05
N PHE A 95 -0.77 0.44 3.35
CA PHE A 95 -1.36 -0.77 2.75
C PHE A 95 -1.66 -0.49 1.29
N ASN A 96 -1.54 -1.55 0.50
CA ASN A 96 -1.93 -1.55 -0.90
C ASN A 96 -2.17 -2.99 -1.32
N PHE A 97 -3.41 -3.33 -1.62
CA PHE A 97 -3.81 -4.68 -1.94
C PHE A 97 -4.96 -4.67 -2.94
N THR A 98 -5.16 -5.81 -3.58
CA THR A 98 -6.26 -6.07 -4.50
C THR A 98 -7.18 -7.12 -3.92
N VAL A 99 -8.45 -7.03 -4.31
CA VAL A 99 -9.50 -7.98 -3.98
C VAL A 99 -10.19 -8.39 -5.27
N GLU A 100 -10.25 -9.68 -5.53
CA GLU A 100 -10.97 -10.28 -6.65
C GLU A 100 -11.93 -11.37 -6.17
N ASN A 101 -12.64 -12.01 -7.10
CA ASN A 101 -13.69 -12.99 -6.83
C ASN A 101 -14.84 -12.45 -5.95
N VAL A 102 -15.15 -11.15 -6.12
CA VAL A 102 -16.23 -10.46 -5.42
C VAL A 102 -17.61 -10.87 -5.97
N ARG A 103 -18.65 -10.67 -5.17
CA ARG A 103 -20.06 -10.79 -5.59
C ARG A 103 -20.71 -9.41 -5.68
N GLU A 104 -21.62 -9.20 -6.62
CA GLU A 104 -22.35 -7.94 -6.79
C GLU A 104 -23.18 -7.70 -5.54
N THR A 105 -23.28 -6.44 -5.12
CA THR A 105 -23.98 -6.01 -3.90
C THR A 105 -23.40 -6.55 -2.59
N GLN A 106 -22.29 -7.29 -2.64
CA GLN A 106 -21.61 -7.78 -1.44
C GLN A 106 -21.01 -6.60 -0.68
N ARG A 107 -21.42 -6.47 0.59
CA ARG A 107 -20.92 -5.44 1.50
C ARG A 107 -19.92 -6.06 2.44
N VAL A 108 -18.78 -5.42 2.58
CA VAL A 108 -17.70 -5.90 3.46
C VAL A 108 -17.12 -4.74 4.26
N ILE A 109 -16.61 -5.09 5.43
CA ILE A 109 -15.88 -4.21 6.33
C ILE A 109 -14.47 -4.76 6.40
N PHE A 110 -13.50 -3.92 6.06
CA PHE A 110 -12.09 -4.22 6.20
C PHE A 110 -11.54 -3.50 7.42
N ASN A 111 -11.08 -4.26 8.40
CA ASN A 111 -10.51 -3.75 9.65
C ASN A 111 -8.99 -3.81 9.58
N VAL A 112 -8.32 -2.66 9.51
CA VAL A 112 -6.87 -2.60 9.67
C VAL A 112 -6.54 -2.54 11.15
N VAL A 113 -6.18 -3.69 11.73
CA VAL A 113 -6.10 -3.88 13.19
C VAL A 113 -4.75 -3.51 13.82
N ASN A 114 -3.68 -3.47 13.02
CA ASN A 114 -2.31 -3.27 13.51
C ASN A 114 -1.70 -1.91 13.07
N PHE A 115 -2.53 -0.88 12.93
CA PHE A 115 -2.13 0.44 12.45
C PHE A 115 -1.30 1.21 13.51
N SER A 116 -0.08 1.65 13.17
CA SER A 116 0.87 2.23 14.14
C SER A 116 0.71 3.73 14.40
N LYS A 117 -0.30 4.40 13.82
CA LYS A 117 -0.60 5.80 14.14
C LYS A 117 -1.60 5.85 15.29
N THR A 118 -1.33 6.71 16.28
CA THR A 118 -2.24 7.01 17.41
C THR A 118 -3.06 8.30 17.19
N LYS A 119 -2.48 9.25 16.45
CA LYS A 119 -3.13 10.46 15.93
C LYS A 119 -3.14 10.36 14.41
N SER A 120 -4.20 9.80 13.86
CA SER A 120 -4.37 9.67 12.41
C SER A 120 -5.29 10.75 11.85
N LEU A 121 -4.94 11.26 10.67
CA LEU A 121 -5.80 12.17 9.88
C LEU A 121 -7.12 11.50 9.46
N TYR A 122 -7.26 10.19 9.64
CA TYR A 122 -8.55 9.50 9.53
C TYR A 122 -9.62 10.08 10.46
N ARG A 123 -9.22 10.69 11.60
CA ARG A 123 -10.16 11.45 12.46
C ARG A 123 -10.62 12.76 11.83
N ASP A 124 -9.81 13.32 10.95
CA ASP A 124 -10.01 14.62 10.32
C ASP A 124 -10.47 14.48 8.85
N GLY A 125 -11.11 13.35 8.51
CA GLY A 125 -11.73 13.14 7.21
C GLY A 125 -10.82 12.58 6.11
N MET A 126 -9.60 12.14 6.43
CA MET A 126 -8.83 11.32 5.49
C MET A 126 -9.59 10.02 5.17
N SER A 127 -9.47 9.53 3.95
CA SER A 127 -10.03 8.23 3.55
C SER A 127 -9.09 7.47 2.62
N PRO A 128 -9.11 6.13 2.65
CA PRO A 128 -8.39 5.31 1.68
C PRO A 128 -8.86 5.61 0.25
N VAL A 129 -8.04 5.22 -0.72
CA VAL A 129 -8.41 5.31 -2.13
C VAL A 129 -8.72 3.93 -2.69
N VAL A 130 -9.66 3.89 -3.61
CA VAL A 130 -10.08 2.70 -4.35
C VAL A 130 -10.02 2.97 -5.85
N LYS A 131 -9.71 1.94 -6.63
CA LYS A 131 -9.98 1.87 -8.06
C LYS A 131 -10.41 0.44 -8.41
N SER A 132 -10.93 0.24 -9.60
CA SER A 132 -11.21 -1.09 -10.14
C SER A 132 -10.71 -1.25 -11.57
N THR A 133 -10.76 -2.47 -12.11
CA THR A 133 -10.40 -2.72 -13.52
C THR A 133 -11.22 -1.86 -14.48
N SER A 134 -12.54 -1.77 -14.29
CA SER A 134 -13.41 -0.91 -15.11
C SER A 134 -13.27 0.60 -14.80
N ARG A 135 -12.80 0.97 -13.60
CA ARG A 135 -12.61 2.36 -13.16
C ARG A 135 -11.16 2.58 -12.74
N PRO A 136 -10.24 2.81 -13.70
CA PRO A 136 -8.80 2.86 -13.43
C PRO A 136 -8.36 4.12 -12.68
N LYS A 137 -9.23 5.13 -12.56
CA LYS A 137 -8.94 6.37 -11.84
C LYS A 137 -9.17 6.18 -10.35
N TRP A 138 -8.14 6.43 -9.54
CA TRP A 138 -8.23 6.42 -8.09
C TRP A 138 -9.24 7.44 -7.56
N GLN A 139 -10.13 6.97 -6.69
CA GLN A 139 -11.13 7.77 -6.01
C GLN A 139 -11.04 7.56 -4.50
N ARG A 140 -11.27 8.61 -3.72
CA ARG A 140 -11.34 8.51 -2.26
C ARG A 140 -12.64 7.85 -1.84
N LEU A 141 -12.57 6.95 -0.86
CA LEU A 141 -13.77 6.42 -0.22
C LEU A 141 -14.52 7.56 0.49
N PRO A 142 -15.86 7.52 0.53
CA PRO A 142 -16.64 8.47 1.32
C PRO A 142 -16.20 8.42 2.79
N ALA A 143 -15.89 9.56 3.40
CA ALA A 143 -15.43 9.62 4.79
C ALA A 143 -16.43 8.99 5.78
N LYS A 144 -17.74 9.05 5.48
CA LYS A 144 -18.80 8.39 6.25
C LYS A 144 -18.70 6.85 6.30
N ASN A 145 -17.94 6.24 5.40
CA ASN A 145 -17.72 4.79 5.36
C ASN A 145 -16.39 4.40 6.02
N VAL A 146 -15.65 5.35 6.59
CA VAL A 146 -14.33 5.12 7.20
C VAL A 146 -14.42 5.47 8.68
N TYR A 147 -13.99 4.54 9.52
CA TYR A 147 -14.06 4.63 10.96
C TYR A 147 -12.67 4.45 11.53
N TYR A 148 -12.33 5.22 12.56
CA TYR A 148 -11.05 5.11 13.25
C TYR A 148 -11.25 5.24 14.75
N TYR A 149 -11.14 4.10 15.44
CA TYR A 149 -11.52 3.98 16.84
C TYR A 149 -10.52 3.10 17.59
N ARG A 150 -10.60 3.12 18.92
CA ARG A 150 -9.80 2.27 19.79
C ARG A 150 -10.61 1.02 20.11
N CYS A 151 -10.15 -0.14 19.68
CA CYS A 151 -10.86 -1.39 19.92
C CYS A 151 -10.28 -2.11 21.16
N PRO A 152 -11.07 -2.37 22.22
CA PRO A 152 -10.61 -3.12 23.39
C PRO A 152 -10.11 -4.52 23.02
N ASP A 153 -10.81 -5.20 22.11
CA ASP A 153 -10.57 -6.61 21.75
C ASP A 153 -9.26 -6.80 20.98
N HIS A 154 -8.84 -5.80 20.20
CA HIS A 154 -7.52 -5.80 19.53
C HIS A 154 -6.41 -5.20 20.40
N ARG A 155 -6.26 -5.69 21.64
CA ARG A 155 -5.21 -5.24 22.60
C ARG A 155 -5.23 -3.73 22.85
N ARG A 156 -6.41 -3.09 22.79
CA ARG A 156 -6.57 -1.62 22.90
C ARG A 156 -5.82 -0.82 21.82
N ASN A 157 -5.52 -1.43 20.68
CA ASN A 157 -4.94 -0.75 19.53
C ASN A 157 -5.98 0.10 18.81
N TYR A 158 -5.49 1.02 17.98
CA TYR A 158 -6.33 1.75 17.06
C TYR A 158 -6.61 0.92 15.81
N VAL A 159 -7.89 0.79 15.48
CA VAL A 159 -8.38 0.10 14.30
C VAL A 159 -8.90 1.14 13.32
N MET A 160 -8.53 0.99 12.06
CA MET A 160 -9.10 1.75 10.96
C MET A 160 -9.95 0.81 10.12
N SER A 161 -11.26 1.01 10.16
CA SER A 161 -12.22 0.18 9.45
C SER A 161 -12.81 0.95 8.29
N PHE A 162 -12.99 0.32 7.14
CA PHE A 162 -13.73 0.93 6.04
C PHE A 162 -14.71 -0.05 5.42
N ALA A 163 -15.93 0.43 5.21
CA ALA A 163 -17.01 -0.32 4.58
C ALA A 163 -17.00 -0.08 3.07
N PHE A 164 -17.12 -1.16 2.31
CA PHE A 164 -17.20 -1.12 0.86
C PHE A 164 -18.32 -2.03 0.35
N CYS A 165 -19.01 -1.60 -0.71
CA CYS A 165 -19.99 -2.41 -1.42
C CYS A 165 -19.48 -2.64 -2.84
N PHE A 166 -19.25 -3.90 -3.19
CA PHE A 166 -18.87 -4.26 -4.55
C PHE A 166 -20.07 -4.15 -5.48
N ASP A 167 -19.84 -3.63 -6.67
CA ASP A 167 -20.89 -3.33 -7.66
C ASP A 167 -20.65 -4.02 -9.01
N ARG A 168 -19.50 -4.67 -9.21
CA ARG A 168 -19.17 -5.45 -10.41
C ARG A 168 -18.37 -6.69 -10.05
N GLU A 169 -18.83 -7.87 -10.47
CA GLU A 169 -18.24 -9.18 -10.12
C GLU A 169 -16.99 -9.57 -10.91
N ASP A 170 -16.82 -8.96 -12.08
CA ASP A 170 -15.68 -9.22 -12.98
C ASP A 170 -14.53 -8.24 -12.74
N ASP A 171 -14.74 -7.26 -11.86
CA ASP A 171 -13.73 -6.27 -11.52
C ASP A 171 -12.79 -6.77 -10.41
N VAL A 172 -11.53 -6.42 -10.56
CA VAL A 172 -10.54 -6.47 -9.47
C VAL A 172 -10.48 -5.10 -8.83
N TYR A 173 -10.71 -5.02 -7.52
CA TYR A 173 -10.69 -3.77 -6.76
C TYR A 173 -9.33 -3.62 -6.10
N GLN A 174 -8.73 -2.44 -6.21
CA GLN A 174 -7.48 -2.13 -5.54
C GLN A 174 -7.73 -1.06 -4.48
N PHE A 175 -7.31 -1.33 -3.25
CA PHE A 175 -7.40 -0.41 -2.12
C PHE A 175 -6.00 0.00 -1.69
N ALA A 176 -5.81 1.28 -1.43
CA ALA A 176 -4.53 1.80 -0.93
C ALA A 176 -4.73 2.90 0.11
N TYR A 177 -3.74 3.04 0.99
CA TYR A 177 -3.71 4.08 2.02
C TYR A 177 -3.80 5.50 1.43
N CYS A 178 -3.11 5.73 0.31
CA CYS A 178 -3.15 6.97 -0.47
C CYS A 178 -2.84 6.63 -1.93
N TYR A 179 -2.85 7.63 -2.82
CA TYR A 179 -2.51 7.46 -4.24
C TYR A 179 -1.11 6.85 -4.39
N PRO A 180 -0.98 5.60 -4.86
CA PRO A 180 0.32 4.99 -5.04
C PRO A 180 1.04 5.64 -6.23
N TYR A 181 2.33 5.88 -6.06
CA TYR A 181 3.22 6.29 -7.12
C TYR A 181 4.34 5.27 -7.22
N THR A 182 4.23 4.40 -8.23
CA THR A 182 5.15 3.26 -8.36
C THR A 182 6.48 3.70 -8.95
N TYR A 183 7.51 2.89 -8.76
CA TYR A 183 8.80 3.13 -9.37
C TYR A 183 8.75 3.03 -10.89
N SER A 184 8.05 2.03 -11.44
CA SER A 184 7.89 1.90 -12.89
C SER A 184 7.31 3.18 -13.49
N ARG A 185 6.30 3.77 -12.81
CA ARG A 185 5.73 5.06 -13.20
C ARG A 185 6.74 6.20 -13.15
N LEU A 186 7.56 6.26 -12.09
CA LEU A 186 8.67 7.21 -12.01
C LEU A 186 9.63 7.06 -13.19
N GLN A 187 10.07 5.84 -13.50
CA GLN A 187 11.03 5.59 -14.59
C GLN A 187 10.47 6.00 -15.94
N HIS A 188 9.22 5.66 -16.23
CA HIS A 188 8.55 6.10 -17.46
C HIS A 188 8.43 7.62 -17.54
N TYR A 189 8.12 8.28 -16.43
CA TYR A 189 8.07 9.74 -16.36
C TYR A 189 9.44 10.36 -16.67
N LEU A 190 10.50 9.89 -16.01
CA LEU A 190 11.87 10.37 -16.25
C LEU A 190 12.31 10.13 -17.69
N ALA A 191 12.07 8.93 -18.24
CA ALA A 191 12.36 8.62 -19.64
C ALA A 191 11.56 9.49 -20.62
N SER A 192 10.33 9.89 -20.27
CA SER A 192 9.55 10.82 -21.09
C SER A 192 10.14 12.24 -21.09
N LEU A 193 10.74 12.66 -19.97
CA LEU A 193 11.42 13.95 -19.89
C LEU A 193 12.72 13.97 -20.68
N GLU A 194 13.52 12.90 -20.59
CA GLU A 194 14.76 12.74 -21.37
C GLU A 194 14.49 12.78 -22.88
N ARG A 195 13.43 12.10 -23.34
CA ARG A 195 13.01 12.13 -24.76
C ARG A 195 12.64 13.52 -25.28
N ARG A 196 12.28 14.46 -24.40
CA ARG A 196 11.97 15.84 -24.81
C ARG A 196 13.24 16.65 -25.12
N ASN A 197 14.43 16.13 -24.80
CA ASN A 197 15.74 16.73 -25.07
C ASN A 197 15.81 18.22 -24.70
N LEU A 198 15.32 18.55 -23.50
CA LEU A 198 15.28 19.93 -23.02
C LEU A 198 16.70 20.38 -22.63
N PRO A 199 17.21 21.51 -23.12
CA PRO A 199 18.59 21.94 -22.91
C PRO A 199 18.93 22.26 -21.45
N TYR A 200 17.91 22.37 -20.60
CA TYR A 200 18.01 22.68 -19.17
C TYR A 200 17.72 21.47 -18.27
N LEU A 201 17.62 20.27 -18.84
CA LEU A 201 17.34 19.03 -18.12
C LEU A 201 18.51 18.06 -18.30
N GLN A 202 19.12 17.65 -17.19
CA GLN A 202 20.09 16.58 -17.15
C GLN A 202 19.71 15.57 -16.06
N ARG A 203 19.76 14.28 -16.41
CA ARG A 203 19.52 13.18 -15.48
C ARG A 203 20.84 12.51 -15.16
N GLU A 204 21.13 12.37 -13.86
CA GLU A 204 22.34 11.70 -13.39
C GLU A 204 22.00 10.73 -12.25
N GLN A 205 22.67 9.58 -12.23
CA GLN A 205 22.57 8.61 -11.14
C GLN A 205 23.58 8.97 -10.05
N LEU A 206 23.08 9.35 -8.87
CA LEU A 206 23.93 9.77 -7.76
C LEU A 206 24.44 8.60 -6.91
N GLY A 207 23.76 7.45 -6.95
CA GLY A 207 24.12 6.28 -6.16
C GLY A 207 23.01 5.25 -6.07
N LEU A 208 23.26 4.21 -5.29
CA LEU A 208 22.33 3.13 -5.01
C LEU A 208 21.79 3.23 -3.57
N SER A 209 20.55 2.79 -3.37
CA SER A 209 19.92 2.65 -2.06
C SER A 209 20.35 1.35 -1.37
N VAL A 210 20.05 1.25 -0.08
CA VAL A 210 20.34 0.07 0.76
C VAL A 210 19.66 -1.21 0.24
N CYS A 211 18.53 -1.09 -0.48
CA CYS A 211 17.84 -2.20 -1.15
C CYS A 211 18.22 -2.32 -2.64
N VAL A 212 19.39 -1.82 -3.07
CA VAL A 212 19.85 -1.80 -4.48
C VAL A 212 18.88 -1.05 -5.41
N CYS A 213 18.27 0.03 -4.93
CA CYS A 213 17.43 0.91 -5.77
C CYS A 213 18.26 2.04 -6.36
N VAL A 214 17.93 2.54 -7.55
CA VAL A 214 18.62 3.68 -8.14
C VAL A 214 18.09 4.98 -7.54
N CYS A 215 18.97 5.76 -6.92
CA CYS A 215 18.67 7.14 -6.53
C CYS A 215 18.95 8.06 -7.73
N VAL A 216 17.90 8.66 -8.29
CA VAL A 216 18.01 9.56 -9.45
C VAL A 216 17.86 11.00 -8.97
N CYS A 217 18.81 11.87 -9.29
CA CYS A 217 18.59 13.31 -9.17
C CYS A 217 18.16 13.87 -10.52
N VAL A 218 17.13 14.70 -10.51
CA VAL A 218 16.75 15.51 -11.66
C VAL A 218 17.11 16.95 -11.32
N CYS A 219 18.11 17.47 -12.04
CA CYS A 219 18.47 18.88 -12.00
C CYS A 219 17.70 19.60 -13.10
N VAL A 220 16.82 20.52 -12.71
CA VAL A 220 16.23 21.50 -13.62
C VAL A 220 17.00 22.80 -13.39
N CYS A 221 17.54 23.42 -14.44
CA CYS A 221 18.32 24.66 -14.37
C CYS A 221 17.48 25.90 -14.01
N VAL A 222 16.74 25.81 -12.89
CA VAL A 222 16.19 26.90 -12.07
C VAL A 222 16.42 26.52 -10.60
N ARG A 223 17.65 26.20 -10.19
CA ARG A 223 18.06 25.90 -8.78
C ARG A 223 17.10 24.99 -7.97
N VAL A 224 16.53 23.94 -8.57
CA VAL A 224 15.80 22.90 -7.84
C VAL A 224 16.42 21.54 -8.15
N CYS A 225 17.10 20.96 -7.15
CA CYS A 225 17.54 19.57 -7.18
C CYS A 225 16.39 18.70 -6.65
N VAL A 226 15.83 17.83 -7.49
CA VAL A 226 14.83 16.85 -7.04
C VAL A 226 15.50 15.48 -6.96
N CYS A 227 15.82 15.02 -5.74
CA CYS A 227 16.27 13.66 -5.50
C CYS A 227 15.04 12.73 -5.46
N VAL A 228 14.96 11.75 -6.35
CA VAL A 228 13.91 10.73 -6.37
C VAL A 228 14.54 9.33 -6.33
N CYS A 229 14.29 8.59 -5.25
CA CYS A 229 14.73 7.21 -5.10
C CYS A 229 13.74 6.26 -5.76
N GLY A 230 14.22 5.18 -6.38
CA GLY A 230 13.33 4.18 -6.95
C GLY A 230 13.95 2.84 -7.39
N PHE A 231 13.14 1.78 -7.38
CA PHE A 231 13.47 0.34 -7.41
C PHE A 231 13.72 -0.32 -8.78
N ARG A 232 14.96 -0.57 -9.22
CA ARG A 232 15.23 -1.51 -10.32
C ARG A 232 15.88 -2.78 -9.79
N LEU A 233 15.25 -3.93 -9.98
CA LEU A 233 15.95 -5.22 -9.91
C LEU A 233 16.88 -5.30 -11.13
N VAL A 234 18.19 -5.34 -10.88
CA VAL A 234 19.16 -5.80 -11.87
C VAL A 234 19.34 -7.29 -11.58
N THR A 235 18.85 -8.12 -12.50
CA THR A 235 19.18 -9.55 -12.59
C THR A 235 20.66 -9.73 -12.84
#